data_AF-A0A957T2Z6-F1
#
_entry.id   AF-A0A957T2Z6-F1
#
_cell.length_a   1.000
_cell.length_b   1.000
_cell.length_c   1.000
_cell.angle_alpha   90.00
_cell.angle_beta   90.00
_cell.angle_gamma   90.00
#
_symmetry.space_group_name_H-M   'P 1'
#
loop_
_entity.id
_entity.type
_entity.pdbx_description
1 polymer ?
#
loop_
_entity_poly.entity_id
_entity_poly.type
_entity_poly.pdbx_seq_one_letter_code
_entity_poly.pdbx_strand_id
1 'polypeptide(L)'
;ERGEINNTTVRYLQDHRTPVELELRRMNAGQDGNLEGYYFKGLLLGDEWIVRNPFAPARLADDEIAIAHCMQQMMAYINGGPGYCSLAQGSQDHYLSLMINRAVESGEAVRCVRQAWAGEAGDH
;
A
#
# COMPACT_ATOMS: atom_id res chain seq x y z
N GLU A 1 1.65 -16.68 10.41
CA GLU A 1 2.83 -15.80 10.23
C GLU A 1 3.82 -16.57 9.37
N ARG A 2 3.97 -16.23 8.08
CA ARG A 2 4.70 -17.07 7.09
C ARG A 2 5.76 -16.30 6.29
N GLY A 3 6.07 -15.08 6.69
CA GLY A 3 7.13 -14.27 6.09
C GLY A 3 7.28 -12.93 6.80
N GLU A 4 8.40 -12.26 6.53
CA GLU A 4 8.73 -10.92 7.00
C GLU A 4 9.24 -10.06 5.84
N ILE A 5 9.08 -8.75 5.97
CA ILE A 5 9.72 -7.77 5.10
C ILE A 5 10.56 -6.88 5.99
N ASN A 6 11.84 -6.75 5.66
CA ASN A 6 12.78 -5.87 6.33
C ASN A 6 13.49 -5.01 5.29
N ASN A 7 13.15 -3.72 5.27
CA ASN A 7 13.52 -2.78 4.21
C ASN A 7 13.05 -3.28 2.84
N THR A 8 14.00 -3.63 1.97
CA THR A 8 13.75 -4.17 0.64
C THR A 8 13.81 -5.69 0.61
N THR A 9 14.23 -6.35 1.68
CA THR A 9 14.37 -7.81 1.69
C THR A 9 13.09 -8.47 2.19
N VAL A 10 12.58 -9.42 1.41
CA VAL A 10 11.38 -10.21 1.71
C VAL A 10 11.81 -11.64 2.00
N ARG A 11 11.43 -12.16 3.16
CA ARG A 11 11.71 -13.55 3.56
C ARG A 11 10.41 -14.29 3.81
N TYR A 12 10.30 -15.51 3.30
CA TYR A 12 9.14 -16.35 3.57
C TYR A 12 9.50 -17.84 3.48
N LEU A 13 8.61 -18.69 3.98
CA LEU A 13 8.73 -20.14 3.88
C LEU A 13 7.90 -20.63 2.69
N GLN A 14 8.54 -21.15 1.64
CA GLN A 14 7.83 -21.77 0.50
C GLN A 14 7.08 -23.02 0.93
N ASP A 15 7.69 -23.77 1.85
CA ASP A 15 7.08 -24.85 2.62
C ASP A 15 7.64 -24.81 4.05
N HIS A 16 7.16 -25.68 4.93
CA HIS A 16 7.55 -25.75 6.34
C HIS A 16 9.07 -25.86 6.64
N ARG A 17 9.93 -26.11 5.65
CA ARG A 17 11.38 -26.28 5.81
C ARG A 17 12.22 -25.47 4.83
N THR A 18 11.62 -24.81 3.85
CA THR A 18 12.34 -24.15 2.75
C THR A 18 12.22 -22.63 2.86
N PRO A 19 13.23 -21.93 3.44
CA PRO A 19 13.27 -20.48 3.46
C PRO A 19 13.65 -19.92 2.09
N VAL A 20 12.94 -18.87 1.68
CA VAL A 20 13.18 -18.11 0.47
C VAL A 20 13.42 -16.66 0.87
N GLU A 21 14.42 -16.05 0.25
CA GLU A 21 14.74 -14.63 0.38
C GLU A 21 14.71 -14.00 -1.01
N LEU A 22 13.97 -12.89 -1.13
CA LEU A 22 13.82 -12.10 -2.36
C LEU A 22 14.07 -10.63 -2.06
N GLU A 23 14.37 -9.86 -3.11
CA GLU A 23 14.65 -8.43 -3.01
C GLU A 23 13.61 -7.61 -3.76
N LEU A 24 13.06 -6.61 -3.08
CA LEU A 24 12.22 -5.55 -3.64
C LEU A 24 13.11 -4.50 -4.30
N ARG A 25 12.95 -4.31 -5.61
CA ARG A 25 13.72 -3.35 -6.38
C ARG A 25 12.81 -2.31 -7.02
N ARG A 26 13.11 -1.04 -6.75
CA ARG A 26 12.44 0.10 -7.39
C ARG A 26 13.06 0.36 -8.75
N MET A 27 12.24 0.29 -9.79
CA MET A 27 12.68 0.52 -11.17
C MET A 27 12.33 1.94 -11.60
N ASN A 28 13.31 2.70 -12.09
CA ASN A 28 13.11 4.04 -12.63
C ASN A 28 13.66 4.15 -14.05
N ALA A 29 13.02 4.97 -14.88
CA ALA A 29 13.60 5.45 -16.12
C ALA A 29 14.69 6.51 -15.82
N GLY A 30 15.67 6.63 -16.71
CA GLY A 30 16.75 7.61 -16.61
C GLY A 30 17.92 7.19 -15.72
N GLN A 31 17.80 6.07 -14.99
CA GLN A 31 18.93 5.47 -14.29
C GLN A 31 20.02 5.03 -15.27
N ASP A 32 21.28 5.21 -14.87
CA ASP A 32 22.47 4.86 -15.65
C ASP A 32 22.54 5.50 -17.05
N GLY A 33 21.86 6.64 -17.22
CA GLY A 33 21.87 7.39 -18.48
C GLY A 33 21.00 6.79 -19.59
N ASN A 34 20.05 5.90 -19.26
CA ASN A 34 19.10 5.43 -20.26
C ASN A 34 18.21 6.61 -20.77
N LEU A 35 17.96 6.65 -22.08
CA LEU A 35 17.26 7.77 -22.74
C LEU A 35 15.73 7.66 -22.68
N GLU A 36 15.19 6.97 -21.67
CA GLU A 36 13.75 6.75 -21.55
C GLU A 36 13.01 7.93 -20.88
N GLY A 37 13.72 8.94 -20.40
CA GLY A 37 13.17 10.02 -19.56
C GLY A 37 13.37 9.74 -18.07
N TYR A 38 12.68 10.45 -17.19
CA TYR A 38 12.81 10.28 -15.73
C TYR A 38 11.45 10.15 -15.06
N TYR A 39 11.05 8.91 -14.79
CA TYR A 39 9.78 8.55 -14.15
C TYR A 39 9.90 7.18 -13.46
N PHE A 40 8.98 6.92 -12.53
CA PHE A 40 8.87 5.64 -11.85
C PHE A 40 8.28 4.57 -12.77
N LYS A 41 8.93 3.41 -12.92
CA LYS A 41 8.43 2.31 -13.76
C LYS A 41 7.55 1.33 -12.98
N GLY A 42 7.94 1.02 -11.75
CA GLY A 42 7.30 -0.01 -10.94
C GLY A 42 8.23 -0.67 -9.92
N LEU A 43 7.72 -1.70 -9.24
CA LEU A 43 8.48 -2.51 -8.28
C LEU A 43 8.61 -3.95 -8.80
N LEU A 44 9.82 -4.50 -8.63
CA LEU A 44 10.12 -5.91 -8.81
C LEU A 44 10.28 -6.58 -7.46
N LEU A 45 9.81 -7.83 -7.31
CA LEU A 45 10.16 -8.73 -6.23
C LEU A 45 10.93 -9.91 -6.84
N GLY A 46 12.24 -9.98 -6.61
CA GLY A 46 13.09 -10.86 -7.41
C GLY A 46 13.06 -10.43 -8.87
N ASP A 47 12.51 -11.27 -9.75
CA ASP A 47 12.31 -11.02 -11.19
C ASP A 47 10.84 -10.73 -11.57
N GLU A 48 9.91 -10.77 -10.60
CA GLU A 48 8.48 -10.56 -10.85
C GLU A 48 8.07 -9.10 -10.69
N TRP A 49 7.33 -8.55 -11.65
CA TRP A 49 6.71 -7.22 -11.54
C TRP A 49 5.48 -7.28 -10.66
N ILE A 50 5.63 -6.85 -9.40
CA ILE A 50 4.51 -6.78 -8.45
C ILE A 50 3.74 -5.46 -8.53
N VAL A 51 4.36 -4.40 -9.07
CA VAL A 51 3.73 -3.10 -9.31
C VAL A 51 4.22 -2.55 -10.64
N ARG A 52 3.31 -2.01 -11.45
CA ARG A 52 3.62 -1.24 -12.66
C ARG A 52 2.98 0.13 -12.55
N ASN A 53 3.72 1.20 -12.86
CA ASN A 53 3.18 2.55 -12.85
C ASN A 53 2.20 2.73 -14.03
N PRO A 54 0.89 2.90 -13.78
CA PRO A 54 -0.10 3.07 -14.85
C PRO A 54 0.00 4.44 -15.53
N PHE A 55 0.71 5.39 -14.92
CA PHE A 55 0.85 6.76 -15.42
C PHE A 55 2.18 7.00 -16.15
N ALA A 56 3.01 5.97 -16.31
CA ALA A 56 4.22 6.08 -17.11
C ALA A 56 3.87 6.51 -18.56
N PRO A 57 4.67 7.40 -19.20
CA PRO A 57 5.95 7.94 -18.74
C PRO A 57 5.86 9.31 -18.03
N ALA A 58 4.70 9.67 -17.48
CA ALA A 58 4.53 10.96 -16.80
C ALA A 58 5.54 11.10 -15.64
N ARG A 59 6.16 12.28 -15.53
CA ARG A 59 7.18 12.58 -14.52
C ARG A 59 6.55 12.97 -13.19
N LEU A 60 5.68 12.08 -12.69
CA LEU A 60 5.00 12.24 -11.42
C LEU A 60 5.88 11.68 -10.29
N ALA A 61 5.95 12.40 -9.18
CA ALA A 61 6.49 11.90 -7.92
C ALA A 61 5.55 10.83 -7.30
N ASP A 62 6.03 10.11 -6.29
CA ASP A 62 5.28 8.97 -5.72
C ASP A 62 3.95 9.41 -5.08
N ASP A 63 3.91 10.60 -4.46
CA ASP A 63 2.70 11.22 -3.92
C ASP A 63 1.73 11.65 -5.03
N GLU A 64 2.24 12.22 -6.13
CA GLU A 64 1.42 12.56 -7.30
C GLU A 64 0.83 11.32 -7.98
N ILE A 65 1.59 10.22 -8.04
CA ILE A 65 1.09 8.91 -8.52
C ILE A 65 -0.01 8.39 -7.60
N ALA A 66 0.16 8.49 -6.28
CA ALA A 66 -0.86 8.09 -5.31
C ALA A 66 -2.14 8.91 -5.48
N ILE A 67 -2.03 10.24 -5.66
CA ILE A 67 -3.17 11.12 -5.93
C ILE A 67 -3.85 10.74 -7.25
N ALA A 68 -3.09 10.56 -8.33
CA ALA A 68 -3.63 10.16 -9.63
C ALA A 68 -4.37 8.82 -9.55
N HIS A 69 -3.84 7.86 -8.78
CA HIS A 69 -4.51 6.59 -8.52
C HIS A 69 -5.82 6.80 -7.75
N CYS A 70 -5.83 7.61 -6.68
CA CYS A 70 -7.06 7.96 -5.99
C CYS A 70 -8.11 8.57 -6.94
N MET A 71 -7.71 9.48 -7.84
CA MET A 71 -8.61 10.07 -8.85
C MET A 71 -9.16 9.03 -9.83
N GLN A 72 -8.33 8.10 -10.30
CA GLN A 72 -8.76 7.00 -11.17
C GLN A 72 -9.78 6.10 -10.46
N GLN A 73 -9.54 5.77 -9.20
CA GLN A 73 -10.46 4.94 -8.42
C GLN A 73 -11.78 5.66 -8.10
N MET A 74 -11.74 6.96 -7.83
CA MET A 74 -12.95 7.79 -7.68
C MET A 74 -13.78 7.79 -8.97
N MET A 75 -13.14 7.89 -10.13
CA MET A 75 -13.82 7.78 -11.42
C MET A 75 -14.49 6.41 -11.58
N ALA A 76 -13.75 5.32 -11.30
CA ALA A 76 -14.30 3.96 -11.37
C ALA A 76 -15.52 3.80 -10.46
N TYR A 77 -15.47 4.34 -9.24
CA TYR A 77 -16.58 4.33 -8.30
C TYR A 77 -17.81 5.11 -8.82
N ILE A 78 -17.63 6.31 -9.37
CA ILE A 78 -18.72 7.09 -9.98
C ILE A 78 -19.41 6.32 -11.12
N ASN A 79 -18.66 5.47 -11.82
CA ASN A 79 -19.17 4.60 -12.88
C ASN A 79 -19.74 3.26 -12.37
N GLY A 80 -19.96 3.10 -11.07
CA GLY A 80 -20.54 1.89 -10.47
C GLY A 80 -19.53 0.80 -10.14
N GLY A 81 -18.23 1.08 -10.21
CA GLY A 81 -17.19 0.22 -9.67
C GLY A 81 -17.13 0.23 -8.14
N PRO A 82 -16.29 -0.61 -7.52
CA PRO A 82 -16.16 -0.66 -6.07
C PRO A 82 -15.60 0.64 -5.51
N GLY A 83 -15.99 0.96 -4.26
CA GLY A 83 -15.41 2.08 -3.53
C GLY A 83 -13.92 1.85 -3.24
N TYR A 84 -13.15 2.93 -3.19
CA TYR A 84 -11.74 2.92 -2.82
C TYR A 84 -11.53 3.87 -1.64
N CYS A 85 -10.87 3.38 -0.57
CA CYS A 85 -10.77 4.06 0.73
C CYS A 85 -12.14 4.47 1.28
N SER A 86 -12.94 3.49 1.71
CA SER A 86 -14.30 3.75 2.19
C SER A 86 -14.33 4.62 3.45
N LEU A 87 -15.46 5.27 3.71
CA LEU A 87 -15.67 6.02 4.96
C LEU A 87 -15.45 5.12 6.18
N ALA A 88 -15.88 3.86 6.12
CA ALA A 88 -15.68 2.89 7.20
C ALA A 88 -14.20 2.61 7.46
N GLN A 89 -13.38 2.45 6.42
CA GLN A 89 -11.93 2.28 6.54
C GLN A 89 -11.27 3.54 7.12
N GLY A 90 -11.55 4.72 6.54
CA GLY A 90 -11.00 5.98 7.02
C GLY A 90 -11.41 6.31 8.47
N SER A 91 -12.64 5.98 8.85
CA SER A 91 -13.14 6.13 10.23
C SER A 91 -12.42 5.17 11.19
N GLN A 92 -12.13 3.95 10.75
CA GLN A 92 -11.37 2.98 11.54
C GLN A 92 -9.93 3.45 11.76
N ASP A 93 -9.26 3.95 10.72
CA ASP A 93 -7.88 4.47 10.82
C ASP A 93 -7.81 5.67 11.76
N HIS A 94 -8.76 6.60 11.64
CA HIS A 94 -8.84 7.74 12.55
C HIS A 94 -9.10 7.31 13.99
N TYR A 95 -10.01 6.36 14.22
CA TYR A 95 -10.25 5.80 15.55
C TYR A 95 -8.98 5.18 16.15
N LEU A 96 -8.21 4.41 15.38
CA LEU A 96 -6.95 3.86 15.84
C LEU A 96 -5.95 4.95 16.21
N SER A 97 -5.86 6.03 15.41
CA SER A 97 -5.03 7.20 15.73
C SER A 97 -5.41 7.81 17.09
N LEU A 98 -6.71 7.99 17.36
CA LEU A 98 -7.19 8.49 18.66
C LEU A 98 -6.84 7.55 19.81
N MET A 99 -6.95 6.23 19.62
CA MET A 99 -6.63 5.26 20.66
C MET A 99 -5.12 5.17 20.94
N ILE A 100 -4.28 5.33 19.92
CA ILE A 100 -2.83 5.45 20.05
C ILE A 100 -2.48 6.71 20.86
N ASN A 101 -3.05 7.86 20.49
CA ASN A 101 -2.82 9.11 21.23
C ASN A 101 -3.21 8.95 22.71
N ARG A 102 -4.36 8.33 22.98
CA ARG A 102 -4.79 8.04 24.36
C ARG A 102 -3.81 7.14 25.12
N ALA A 103 -3.27 6.10 24.47
CA ALA A 103 -2.29 5.20 25.10
C ALA A 103 -0.99 5.92 25.43
N VAL A 104 -0.55 6.82 24.54
CA VAL A 104 0.63 7.67 24.76
C VAL A 104 0.39 8.63 25.94
N GLU A 105 -0.77 9.28 25.98
CA GLU A 105 -1.12 10.22 27.05
C GLU A 105 -1.28 9.56 28.41
N SER A 106 -1.90 8.37 28.47
CA SER A 106 -2.12 7.66 29.73
C SER A 106 -0.93 6.81 30.17
N GLY A 107 -0.03 6.45 29.25
CA GLY A 107 1.07 5.50 29.51
C GLY A 107 0.59 4.06 29.75
N GLU A 108 -0.68 3.76 29.46
CA GLU A 108 -1.32 2.47 29.72
C GLU A 108 -1.75 1.78 28.44
N ALA A 109 -1.90 0.45 28.50
CA ALA A 109 -2.46 -0.30 27.39
C ALA A 109 -3.94 0.06 27.18
N VAL A 110 -4.27 0.54 25.99
CA VAL A 110 -5.65 0.90 25.61
C VAL A 110 -6.28 -0.21 24.77
N ARG A 111 -7.43 -0.71 25.20
CA ARG A 111 -8.21 -1.71 24.45
C ARG A 111 -9.19 -1.03 23.50
N CYS A 112 -9.07 -1.34 22.21
CA CYS A 112 -10.04 -0.91 21.21
C CYS A 112 -11.36 -1.70 21.35
N VAL A 113 -12.47 -1.04 20.98
CA VAL A 113 -13.80 -1.66 20.90
C VAL A 113 -14.31 -1.62 19.47
N ARG A 114 -15.22 -2.55 19.14
CA ARG A 114 -15.87 -2.59 17.82
C ARG A 114 -16.68 -1.31 17.61
N GLN A 115 -16.48 -0.68 16.46
CA GLN A 115 -17.15 0.57 16.08
C GLN A 115 -18.34 0.29 15.16
N ALA A 116 -19.26 1.26 15.05
CA ALA A 116 -20.49 1.12 14.27
C ALA A 116 -20.23 0.82 12.77
N TRP A 117 -19.15 1.36 12.22
CA TRP A 117 -18.73 1.15 10.82
C TRP A 117 -18.08 -0.24 10.57
N ALA A 118 -17.83 -1.05 11.60
CA ALA A 118 -17.24 -2.38 11.45
C ALA A 118 -18.22 -3.45 10.90
N GLY A 119 -19.46 -3.07 10.59
CA GLY A 119 -20.44 -3.90 9.88
C GLY A 119 -20.55 -3.58 8.39
N GLU A 120 -19.97 -2.47 7.94
CA GLU A 120 -19.94 -2.05 6.53
C GLU A 120 -18.64 -2.51 5.85
N ALA A 121 -18.18 -3.72 6.16
CA ALA A 121 -17.33 -4.43 5.20
C ALA A 121 -18.28 -4.75 4.05
N GLY A 122 -18.34 -3.85 3.06
CA GLY A 122 -19.25 -3.97 1.93
C GLY A 122 -19.20 -5.38 1.36
N ASP A 123 -20.39 -5.99 1.24
CA ASP A 123 -20.61 -7.06 0.29
C ASP A 123 -20.19 -6.52 -1.09
N HIS A 124 -19.02 -6.93 -1.55
CA HIS A 124 -18.54 -6.77 -2.92
C HIS A 124 -17.96 -8.10 -3.37
#